data_AF-G7H4M3-F1
#
_entry.id   AF-G7H4M3-F1
#
_cell.length_a   1.000
_cell.length_b   1.000
_cell.length_c   1.000
_cell.angle_alpha   90.00
_cell.angle_beta   90.00
_cell.angle_gamma   90.00
#
_symmetry.space_group_name_H-M   'P 1'
#
loop_
_entity.id
_entity.type
_entity.pdbx_description
1 polymer ?
#
loop_
_entity_poly.entity_id
_entity_poly.type
_entity_poly.pdbx_seq_one_letter_code
_entity_poly.pdbx_strand_id
1 'polypeptide(L)'
;MLILDEAVSAVDPETEARIQRAIQSLAAGRTVLVIAHRLDTVRHADQIVVLENGRVDAVGTHEELVTSSDTYRRLLGAGSGDDGQSAQRDSTRLIASRSGGTTHSP
;
A
#
# COMPACT_ATOMS: atom_id res chain seq x y z
N MET A 1 9.00 -14.55 3.20
CA MET A 1 7.83 -13.84 2.67
C MET A 1 6.95 -13.45 3.84
N LEU A 2 6.56 -12.17 3.95
CA LEU A 2 5.65 -11.65 4.97
C LEU A 2 4.38 -11.15 4.27
N ILE A 3 3.20 -11.45 4.80
CA ILE A 3 1.93 -10.91 4.30
C ILE A 3 1.28 -10.16 5.47
N LEU A 4 0.93 -8.91 5.23
CA LEU A 4 0.30 -8.01 6.19
C LEU A 4 -1.04 -7.55 5.62
N ASP A 5 -2.09 -7.63 6.43
CA ASP A 5 -3.39 -7.04 6.14
C ASP A 5 -3.55 -5.84 7.09
N GLU A 6 -3.56 -4.60 6.55
CA GLU A 6 -3.58 -3.42 7.42
C GLU A 6 -4.92 -3.30 8.16
N ALA A 7 -5.02 -3.72 9.41
CA ALA A 7 -6.13 -3.29 10.26
C ALA A 7 -5.56 -2.79 11.59
N VAL A 8 -4.80 -1.70 11.53
CA VAL A 8 -4.26 -1.00 12.71
C VAL A 8 -5.15 0.20 13.04
N SER A 9 -6.48 0.00 13.10
CA SER A 9 -7.45 1.09 13.25
C SER A 9 -7.65 1.57 14.69
N ALA A 10 -6.89 1.03 15.65
CA ALA A 10 -7.07 1.31 17.09
C ALA A 10 -5.79 1.74 17.82
N VAL A 11 -4.77 2.16 17.08
CA VAL A 11 -3.45 2.48 17.64
C VAL A 11 -3.14 3.96 17.45
N ASP A 12 -2.57 4.59 18.46
CA ASP A 12 -2.14 5.98 18.39
C ASP A 12 -1.02 6.17 17.33
N PRO A 13 -0.88 7.37 16.73
CA PRO A 13 0.10 7.63 15.67
C PRO A 13 1.56 7.32 16.05
N GLU A 14 1.93 7.46 17.33
CA GLU A 14 3.29 7.16 17.80
C GLU A 14 3.55 5.65 17.80
N THR A 15 2.59 4.88 18.28
CA THR A 15 2.66 3.42 18.28
C THR A 15 2.56 2.85 16.87
N GLU A 16 1.79 3.47 15.98
CA GLU A 16 1.80 3.10 14.55
C GLU A 16 3.20 3.31 13.93
N ALA A 17 3.83 4.46 14.16
CA ALA A 17 5.18 4.70 13.66
C ALA A 17 6.20 3.69 14.20
N ARG A 18 6.04 3.24 15.46
CA ARG A 18 6.85 2.16 16.05
C ARG A 18 6.62 0.82 15.35
N ILE A 19 5.36 0.45 15.11
CA ILE A 19 4.99 -0.79 14.41
C ILE A 19 5.56 -0.77 12.98
N GLN A 20 5.41 0.34 12.26
CA GLN A 20 5.96 0.51 10.92
C GLN A 20 7.48 0.35 10.91
N ARG A 21 8.22 0.95 11.85
CA ARG A 21 9.68 0.75 11.96
C ARG A 21 10.07 -0.71 12.26
N ALA A 22 9.32 -1.39 13.13
CA ALA A 22 9.55 -2.79 13.43
C ALA A 22 9.31 -3.67 12.19
N ILE A 23 8.23 -3.43 11.44
CA ILE A 23 7.93 -4.09 10.17
C ILE A 23 9.01 -3.77 9.12
N GLN A 24 9.52 -2.54 9.09
CA GLN A 24 10.61 -2.16 8.20
C GLN A 24 11.88 -2.97 8.47
N SER A 25 12.25 -3.11 9.75
CA SER A 25 13.40 -3.92 10.19
C SER A 25 13.21 -5.41 9.89
N LEU A 26 12.04 -5.98 10.21
CA LEU A 26 11.75 -7.40 9.97
C LEU A 26 11.79 -7.78 8.48
N ALA A 27 11.44 -6.84 7.63
CA ALA A 27 11.38 -7.00 6.20
C ALA A 27 12.72 -6.79 5.48
N ALA A 28 13.75 -6.32 6.17
CA ALA A 28 15.09 -6.31 5.61
C ALA A 28 15.47 -7.73 5.15
N GLY A 29 15.87 -7.87 3.89
CA GLY A 29 16.17 -9.16 3.27
C GLY A 29 14.97 -10.07 2.98
N ARG A 30 13.72 -9.59 3.06
CA ARG A 30 12.50 -10.40 2.80
C ARG A 30 11.52 -9.68 1.88
N THR A 31 10.83 -10.43 1.04
CA THR A 31 9.66 -9.92 0.30
C THR A 31 8.49 -9.74 1.26
N VAL A 32 7.90 -8.54 1.28
CA VAL A 32 6.71 -8.21 2.06
C VAL A 32 5.59 -7.81 1.11
N LEU A 33 4.40 -8.35 1.38
CA LEU A 33 3.15 -8.02 0.72
C LEU A 33 2.23 -7.34 1.74
N VAL A 34 1.69 -6.18 1.42
CA VAL A 34 0.79 -5.41 2.28
C VAL A 34 -0.49 -5.11 1.52
N ILE A 35 -1.63 -5.55 2.05
CA ILE A 35 -2.93 -5.05 1.60
C ILE A 35 -3.15 -3.73 2.34
N ALA A 36 -3.07 -2.63 1.60
CA ALA A 36 -3.02 -1.29 2.20
C ALA A 36 -4.32 -0.52 1.96
N HIS A 37 -4.81 0.11 3.03
CA HIS A 37 -5.97 1.01 2.98
C HIS A 37 -5.56 2.45 3.32
N ARG A 38 -4.31 2.64 3.74
CA ARG A 38 -3.72 3.94 4.03
C ARG A 38 -2.79 4.38 2.91
N LEU A 39 -2.93 5.65 2.55
CA LEU A 39 -2.16 6.25 1.47
C LEU A 39 -0.65 6.27 1.73
N ASP A 40 -0.26 6.52 2.98
CA ASP A 40 1.15 6.58 3.38
C ASP A 40 1.89 5.25 3.16
N THR A 41 1.24 4.12 3.45
CA THR A 41 1.83 2.79 3.24
C THR A 41 2.04 2.50 1.76
N VAL A 42 1.10 2.92 0.92
CA VAL A 42 1.17 2.74 -0.53
C VAL A 42 2.27 3.61 -1.14
N ARG A 43 2.43 4.86 -0.69
CA ARG A 43 3.41 5.81 -1.23
C ARG A 43 4.87 5.37 -1.11
N HIS A 44 5.19 4.60 -0.08
CA HIS A 44 6.56 4.14 0.20
C HIS A 44 6.85 2.72 -0.29
N ALA A 45 5.94 2.13 -1.07
CA ALA A 45 6.12 0.78 -1.61
C ALA A 45 7.06 0.77 -2.82
N ASP A 46 7.91 -0.25 -2.92
CA ASP A 46 8.79 -0.44 -4.09
C ASP A 46 7.97 -0.76 -5.35
N GLN A 47 6.84 -1.45 -5.16
CA GLN A 47 5.91 -1.78 -6.23
C GLN A 47 4.49 -1.90 -5.68
N ILE A 48 3.54 -1.29 -6.37
CA ILE A 48 2.13 -1.28 -6.03
C ILE A 48 1.38 -2.02 -7.14
N VAL A 49 0.46 -2.89 -6.74
CA VAL A 49 -0.46 -3.61 -7.61
C VAL A 49 -1.87 -3.13 -7.29
N VAL A 50 -2.55 -2.57 -8.30
CA VAL A 50 -3.94 -2.14 -8.23
C VAL A 50 -4.81 -3.30 -8.70
N LEU A 51 -5.70 -3.76 -7.84
CA LEU A 51 -6.71 -4.74 -8.19
C LEU A 51 -8.04 -4.03 -8.39
N GLU A 52 -8.76 -4.33 -9.47
CA GLU A 52 -10.14 -3.92 -9.70
C GLU A 52 -10.97 -5.15 -10.11
N ASN A 53 -12.09 -5.40 -9.43
CA ASN A 53 -12.98 -6.54 -9.71
C ASN A 53 -12.26 -7.90 -9.73
N GLY A 54 -11.28 -8.08 -8.83
CA GLY A 54 -10.48 -9.31 -8.73
C GLY A 54 -9.44 -9.51 -9.84
N ARG A 55 -9.19 -8.50 -10.68
CA ARG A 55 -8.14 -8.52 -11.71
C ARG A 55 -7.09 -7.46 -11.44
N VAL A 56 -5.87 -7.69 -11.90
CA VAL A 56 -4.81 -6.68 -11.88
C VAL A 56 -5.12 -5.64 -12.95
N ASP A 57 -5.37 -4.41 -12.51
CA ASP A 57 -5.62 -3.24 -13.37
C ASP A 57 -4.30 -2.54 -13.72
N ALA A 58 -3.43 -2.33 -12.73
CA ALA A 58 -2.16 -1.64 -12.92
C ALA A 58 -1.08 -2.13 -11.95
N VAL A 59 0.18 -2.00 -12.35
CA VAL A 59 1.36 -2.33 -11.54
C VAL A 59 2.44 -1.28 -11.77
N GLY A 60 3.02 -0.74 -10.70
CA GLY A 60 4.11 0.24 -10.78
C GLY A 60 4.42 0.89 -9.45
N THR A 61 5.33 1.84 -9.45
CA THR A 61 5.61 2.72 -8.31
C THR A 61 4.49 3.75 -8.11
N HIS A 62 4.51 4.46 -6.98
CA HIS A 62 3.56 5.55 -6.74
C HIS A 62 3.58 6.58 -7.88
N GLU A 63 4.77 7.02 -8.29
CA GLU A 63 4.95 8.05 -9.32
C GLU A 63 4.44 7.59 -10.69
N GLU A 64 4.72 6.33 -11.06
CA GLU A 64 4.24 5.73 -12.30
C GLU A 64 2.71 5.60 -12.30
N LEU A 65 2.11 5.14 -11.20
CA LEU A 65 0.67 4.93 -11.14
C LEU A 65 -0.12 6.23 -11.03
N VAL A 66 0.44 7.28 -10.40
CA VAL A 66 -0.15 8.63 -10.41
C VAL A 66 -0.30 9.15 -11.84
N THR A 67 0.58 8.78 -12.77
CA THR A 67 0.49 9.25 -14.15
C THR A 67 -0.29 8.28 -15.04
N SER A 68 -0.07 6.97 -14.87
CA SER A 68 -0.56 5.94 -15.79
C SER A 68 -1.92 5.31 -15.44
N SER A 69 -2.39 5.40 -14.19
CA SER A 69 -3.61 4.69 -13.75
C SER A 69 -4.69 5.64 -13.22
N ASP A 70 -5.81 5.71 -13.95
CA ASP A 70 -7.01 6.42 -13.51
C ASP A 70 -7.61 5.79 -12.25
N THR A 71 -7.61 4.45 -12.17
CA THR A 71 -8.07 3.70 -11.00
C THR A 71 -7.27 4.05 -9.76
N TYR A 72 -5.94 4.08 -9.87
CA TYR A 72 -5.07 4.48 -8.78
C TYR A 72 -5.37 5.91 -8.31
N ARG A 73 -5.46 6.87 -9.25
CA ARG A 73 -5.78 8.26 -8.92
C ARG A 73 -7.14 8.41 -8.22
N ARG A 74 -8.16 7.64 -8.63
CA ARG A 74 -9.46 7.61 -7.95
C ARG A 74 -9.33 7.13 -6.50
N LEU A 75 -8.52 6.10 -6.24
CA LEU A 75 -8.26 5.61 -4.89
C LEU A 75 -7.51 6.64 -4.04
N LEU A 76 -6.54 7.36 -4.63
CA LEU A 76 -5.84 8.45 -3.93
C LEU A 76 -6.80 9.57 -3.50
N GLY A 77 -7.72 9.96 -4.39
CA GLY A 77 -8.71 11.01 -4.11
C GLY A 77 -9.80 10.57 -3.12
N ALA A 78 -10.17 9.29 -3.13
CA ALA A 78 -11.17 8.74 -2.23
C ALA A 78 -10.69 8.66 -0.76
N GLY A 79 -9.38 8.52 -0.51
CA GLY A 79 -8.83 8.47 0.84
C GLY A 79 -8.76 9.82 1.58
N SER A 80 -9.14 10.92 0.91
CA SER A 80 -9.02 12.29 1.45
C SER A 80 -10.38 12.96 1.74
N GLY A 81 -11.51 12.28 1.54
CA GLY A 81 -12.84 12.83 1.76
C GLY A 81 -13.82 11.75 2.22
N ASP A 82 -14.34 11.93 3.43
CA ASP A 82 -15.29 11.03 4.09
C ASP A 82 -16.68 11.05 3.43
N ASP A 83 -17.37 9.92 3.56
CA ASP A 83 -18.80 9.64 3.40
C ASP A 83 -19.52 9.80 2.04
N GLY A 84 -19.94 8.64 1.49
CA GLY A 84 -21.17 8.54 0.70
C GLY A 84 -21.09 7.85 -0.66
N GLN A 85 -20.82 6.54 -0.72
CA GLN A 85 -21.27 5.59 -1.78
C GLN A 85 -20.80 4.15 -1.47
N SER A 86 -21.56 3.47 -0.61
CA SER A 86 -21.14 2.26 0.12
C SER A 86 -21.57 0.91 -0.49
N ALA A 87 -21.61 0.73 -1.82
CA ALA A 87 -22.01 -0.57 -2.36
C ALA A 87 -21.21 -1.10 -3.58
N GLN A 88 -20.45 -0.26 -4.29
CA GLN A 88 -19.70 -0.70 -5.49
C GLN A 88 -18.18 -0.48 -5.39
N ARG A 89 -17.70 0.23 -4.37
CA ARG A 89 -16.28 0.63 -4.22
C ARG A 89 -15.38 -0.44 -3.61
N ASP A 90 -15.95 -1.51 -3.08
CA ASP A 90 -15.24 -2.52 -2.26
C ASP A 90 -14.40 -3.53 -3.06
N SER A 91 -14.46 -3.44 -4.39
CA SER A 91 -13.77 -4.37 -5.30
C SER A 91 -12.35 -3.96 -5.65
N THR A 92 -11.93 -2.76 -5.23
CA THR A 92 -10.65 -2.19 -5.65
C THR A 92 -9.66 -2.19 -4.48
N ARG A 93 -8.62 -3.03 -4.56
CA ARG A 93 -7.63 -3.23 -3.49
C ARG A 93 -6.24 -2.81 -3.95
N LEU A 94 -5.46 -2.21 -3.05
CA LEU A 94 -4.06 -1.90 -3.27
C LEU A 94 -3.20 -2.95 -2.57
N ILE A 95 -2.32 -3.58 -3.33
CA ILE A 95 -1.31 -4.49 -2.82
C ILE A 95 0.04 -3.79 -2.99
N ALA A 96 0.61 -3.33 -1.89
CA ALA A 96 1.97 -2.82 -1.85
C ALA A 96 2.94 -3.97 -1.61
N SER A 97 4.04 -4.00 -2.36
CA SER A 97 5.12 -4.95 -2.13
C SER A 97 6.45 -4.22 -1.97
N ARG A 98 7.32 -4.81 -1.17
CA ARG A 98 8.67 -4.34 -0.95
C ARG A 98 9.65 -5.49 -0.94
N SER A 99 10.73 -5.31 -1.67
CA SER A 99 11.80 -6.28 -1.84
C SER A 99 12.92 -5.86 -0.90
N GLY A 100 13.25 -6.69 0.10
CA GLY A 100 14.42 -6.46 0.94
C GLY A 100 15.74 -6.59 0.15
N GLY A 101 16.02 -5.63 -0.74
CA GLY A 101 17.24 -5.52 -1.50
C GLY A 101 18.26 -4.69 -0.73
N THR A 102 19.37 -5.33 -0.39
CA THR A 102 20.55 -4.70 0.21
C THR A 102 21.06 -3.56 -0.69
N THR A 103 21.01 -2.31 -0.22
CA THR A 103 21.95 -1.30 -0.69
C THR A 103 23.33 -1.68 -0.18
N HIS A 104 24.06 -2.46 -0.98
CA HIS A 104 25.50 -2.53 -0.92
C HIS A 104 26.05 -1.58 -2.00
N SER A 105 26.89 -0.63 -1.59
CA SER A 105 27.83 0.06 -2.47
C SER A 105 28.95 0.72 -1.65
N PRO A 106 30.12 0.94 -2.28
CA PRO A 106 31.43 0.43 -1.83
C PRO A 106 32.18 1.32 -0.84
#